data_AF-A0A2J8A5G5-F1
#
_entry.id   AF-A0A2J8A5G5-F1
#
_cell.length_a   1.000
_cell.length_b   1.000
_cell.length_c   1.000
_cell.angle_alpha   90.00
_cell.angle_beta   90.00
_cell.angle_gamma   90.00
#
_symmetry.space_group_name_H-M   'P 1'
#
loop_
_entity.id
_entity.type
_entity.pdbx_description
1 polymer ?
#
loop_
_entity_poly.entity_id
_entity_poly.type
_entity_poly.pdbx_seq_one_letter_code
_entity_poly.pdbx_strand_id
1 'polypeptide(L)' 'MRGDEAWKGACRPPPRRLRVRATVFTFGGGLLGITYGALSSSWDPNREGSALGWNEMQANLSILLSSKDKQ' A
#
# COMPACT_ATOMS: atom_id res chain seq x y z
N MET A 1 50.01 -1.05 -2.89
CA MET A 1 49.20 -1.76 -1.86
C MET A 1 48.38 -0.73 -1.08
N ARG A 2 47.22 -0.29 -1.58
CA ARG A 2 46.26 0.59 -0.86
C ARG A 2 44.89 0.64 -1.57
N GLY A 3 44.34 -0.52 -1.95
CA GLY A 3 43.16 -0.63 -2.81
C GLY A 3 41.99 -1.42 -2.23
N ASP A 4 42.14 -2.00 -1.06
CA ASP A 4 41.25 -2.97 -0.41
C ASP A 4 40.42 -2.38 0.73
N GLU A 5 40.87 -1.26 1.33
CA GLU A 5 40.16 -0.55 2.40
C GLU A 5 38.99 0.30 1.87
N ALA A 6 39.08 0.81 0.64
CA ALA A 6 38.07 1.68 0.03
C ALA A 6 36.73 0.97 -0.22
N TRP A 7 36.75 -0.34 -0.48
CA TRP A 7 35.55 -1.13 -0.78
C TRP A 7 34.80 -1.63 0.47
N LYS A 8 35.46 -1.64 1.65
CA LYS A 8 34.84 -2.11 2.90
C LYS A 8 33.73 -1.18 3.41
N GLY A 9 33.78 0.11 3.06
CA GLY A 9 32.72 1.08 3.39
C GLY A 9 31.44 0.90 2.57
N ALA A 10 31.56 0.40 1.33
CA ALA A 10 30.44 0.28 0.39
C ALA A 10 29.59 -0.99 0.61
N CYS A 11 30.17 -2.06 1.18
CA CYS A 11 29.47 -3.33 1.44
C CYS A 11 28.94 -3.47 2.87
N ARG A 12 28.60 -2.36 3.55
CA ARG A 12 27.97 -2.46 4.87
C ARG A 12 26.45 -2.65 4.68
N PRO A 13 25.88 -3.79 5.09
CA PRO A 13 24.44 -4.01 4.96
C PRO A 13 23.71 -2.89 5.72
N PRO A 14 22.64 -2.28 5.15
CA PRO A 14 21.89 -1.23 5.83
C PRO A 14 21.46 -1.68 7.24
N PRO A 15 21.28 -0.76 8.20
CA PRO A 15 20.90 -1.13 9.56
C PRO A 15 19.64 -1.99 9.53
N ARG A 16 19.57 -3.05 10.36
CA ARG A 16 18.46 -4.03 10.34
C ARG A 16 17.08 -3.36 10.39
N ARG A 17 16.95 -2.26 11.13
CA ARG A 17 15.71 -1.47 11.24
C ARG A 17 15.30 -0.83 9.90
N LEU A 18 16.26 -0.40 9.08
CA LEU A 18 15.97 0.22 7.77
C LEU A 18 15.43 -0.82 6.78
N ARG A 19 15.99 -2.03 6.76
CA ARG A 19 15.48 -3.13 5.91
C ARG A 19 14.03 -3.47 6.22
N VAL A 20 13.71 -3.72 7.49
CA VAL A 20 12.35 -4.10 7.90
C VAL A 20 11.35 -2.98 7.62
N ARG A 21 11.74 -1.72 7.88
CA ARG A 21 10.90 -0.56 7.55
C ARG A 21 10.60 -0.48 6.06
N ALA A 22 11.62 -0.59 5.21
CA ALA A 22 11.45 -0.55 3.76
C ALA A 22 10.50 -1.66 3.27
N THR A 23 10.63 -2.88 3.79
CA THR A 23 9.71 -3.98 3.48
C THR A 23 8.28 -3.66 3.90
N VAL A 24 8.06 -3.21 5.15
CA VAL A 24 6.72 -2.87 5.65
C VAL A 24 6.08 -1.75 4.83
N PHE A 25 6.84 -0.71 4.48
CA PHE A 25 6.32 0.38 3.65
C PHE A 25 6.00 -0.07 2.22
N THR A 26 6.84 -0.90 1.61
CA THR A 26 6.64 -1.34 0.21
C THR A 26 5.45 -2.29 0.10
N PHE A 27 5.44 -3.35 0.92
CA PHE A 27 4.39 -4.38 0.84
C PHE A 27 3.12 -3.95 1.56
N GLY A 28 3.22 -3.28 2.71
CA GLY A 28 2.07 -2.74 3.42
C GLY A 28 1.45 -1.57 2.68
N GLY A 29 2.25 -0.64 2.16
CA GLY A 29 1.77 0.45 1.32
C GLY A 29 1.16 -0.03 0.01
N GLY A 30 1.77 -1.03 -0.64
CA GLY A 30 1.22 -1.65 -1.85
C GLY A 30 -0.14 -2.32 -1.60
N LEU A 31 -0.27 -3.08 -0.51
CA LEU A 31 -1.55 -3.69 -0.11
C LEU A 31 -2.63 -2.62 0.13
N LEU A 32 -2.31 -1.59 0.92
CA LEU A 32 -3.22 -0.47 1.17
C LEU A 32 -3.60 0.26 -0.12
N GLY A 33 -2.65 0.48 -1.03
CA GLY A 33 -2.89 1.12 -2.32
C GLY A 33 -3.84 0.32 -3.21
N ILE A 34 -3.65 -1.00 -3.30
CA ILE A 34 -4.54 -1.88 -4.07
C ILE A 34 -5.95 -1.90 -3.46
N THR A 35 -6.06 -2.05 -2.14
CA THR A 35 -7.36 -2.03 -1.45
C THR A 35 -8.07 -0.70 -1.63
N TYR A 36 -7.36 0.43 -1.49
CA TYR A 36 -7.92 1.74 -1.75
C TYR A 36 -8.36 1.90 -3.20
N GLY A 37 -7.55 1.48 -4.17
CA GLY A 37 -7.91 1.54 -5.59
C GLY A 37 -9.18 0.74 -5.92
N ALA A 38 -9.30 -0.48 -5.37
CA ALA A 38 -10.48 -1.32 -5.58
C ALA A 38 -11.76 -0.70 -4.96
N LEU A 39 -11.66 -0.12 -3.77
CA LEU A 39 -12.78 0.51 -3.07
C LEU A 39 -13.13 1.89 -3.60
N SER A 40 -12.14 2.67 -4.04
CA SER A 40 -12.29 4.01 -4.62
C SER A 40 -12.87 3.95 -6.04
N SER A 41 -12.76 2.79 -6.71
CA SER A 41 -13.37 2.57 -8.02
C SER A 41 -14.89 2.69 -7.94
N SER A 42 -15.48 3.40 -8.91
CA SER A 42 -16.93 3.40 -9.06
C SER A 42 -17.39 2.02 -9.51
N TRP A 43 -18.16 1.34 -8.66
CA TRP A 43 -18.81 0.06 -9.00
C TRP A 43 -20.15 0.27 -9.73
N ASP A 44 -20.63 1.52 -9.81
CA ASP A 44 -21.87 1.90 -10.46
C ASP A 44 -21.59 2.81 -11.67
N PRO A 45 -21.89 2.38 -12.90
CA PRO A 45 -21.61 3.16 -14.11
C PRO A 45 -22.47 4.43 -14.23
N ASN A 46 -23.55 4.57 -13.43
CA ASN A 46 -24.43 5.75 -13.45
C ASN A 46 -24.10 6.78 -12.36
N ARG A 47 -23.11 6.52 -11.48
CA ARG A 47 -22.69 7.49 -10.46
C ARG A 47 -21.50 8.32 -10.93
N GLU A 48 -21.62 9.63 -10.81
CA GLU A 48 -20.49 10.55 -10.98
C GLU A 48 -19.38 10.19 -9.98
N GLY A 49 -18.19 9.89 -10.50
CA GLY A 49 -17.04 9.55 -9.69
C GLY A 49 -16.46 10.77 -8.97
N SER A 50 -16.00 10.58 -7.74
CA SER A 50 -15.28 11.61 -6.96
C SER A 50 -13.79 11.65 -7.34
N ALA A 51 -13.18 12.84 -7.33
CA ALA A 51 -11.80 13.05 -7.76
C ALA A 51 -10.74 12.19 -7.03
N LEU A 52 -11.03 11.77 -5.79
CA LEU A 52 -10.20 10.83 -5.01
C LEU A 52 -10.95 9.52 -4.71
N GLY A 53 -12.20 9.39 -5.12
CA GLY A 53 -13.04 8.21 -4.85
C GLY A 53 -13.35 7.95 -3.37
N TRP A 54 -13.32 8.99 -2.52
CA TRP A 54 -13.57 8.85 -1.08
C TRP A 54 -15.02 8.45 -0.76
N ASN A 55 -15.97 8.97 -1.54
CA ASN A 55 -17.39 8.70 -1.37
C ASN A 55 -17.75 7.26 -1.80
N GLU A 56 -17.11 6.81 -2.89
CA GLU A 56 -17.16 5.48 -3.47
C GLU A 56 -16.57 4.45 -2.49
N MET A 57 -15.41 4.78 -1.90
CA MET A 57 -14.77 3.96 -0.88
C MET A 57 -15.71 3.70 0.31
N GLN A 58 -16.35 4.73 0.85
CA GLN A 58 -17.26 4.59 1.99
C GLN A 58 -18.52 3.79 1.64
N ALA A 59 -19.10 4.02 0.45
CA ALA A 59 -20.26 3.25 -0.03
C ALA A 59 -19.90 1.76 -0.23
N ASN A 60 -18.80 1.47 -0.93
CA ASN A 60 -18.33 0.11 -1.20
C ASN A 60 -17.94 -0.64 0.08
N LEU A 61 -17.31 0.03 1.05
CA LEU A 61 -17.01 -0.55 2.37
C LEU A 61 -18.28 -0.93 3.15
N SER A 62 -19.31 -0.07 3.13
CA SER A 62 -20.56 -0.36 3.84
C SER A 62 -21.25 -1.61 3.28
N ILE A 63 -21.24 -1.80 1.96
CA ILE A 63 -21.76 -3.02 1.32
C ILE A 63 -21.00 -4.25 1.80
N LEU A 64 -19.66 -4.21 1.81
CA LEU A 64 -18.81 -5.34 2.22
C LEU A 64 -18.95 -5.69 3.71
N LEU A 65 -19.13 -4.69 4.57
CA LEU A 65 -19.31 -4.90 6.00
C LEU A 65 -20.71 -5.41 6.32
N SER A 66 -21.75 -4.80 5.73
CA SER A 66 -23.16 -5.19 5.94
C SER A 66 -23.53 -6.52 5.27
N SER A 67 -22.80 -6.96 4.24
CA SER A 67 -22.99 -8.28 3.63
C SER A 67 -22.37 -9.42 4.44
N LYS A 68 -21.44 -9.11 5.37
CA LYS A 68 -20.79 -10.12 6.22
C LYS A 68 -21.67 -10.58 7.39
N ASP A 69 -22.69 -9.80 7.75
CA ASP A 69 -23.64 -10.08 8.83
C ASP A 69 -24.85 -10.94 8.39
N LYS A 70 -24.95 -11.28 7.10
CA LYS A 70 -26.08 -11.99 6.48
C LYS A 70 -25.72 -13.43 6.04
N GLN A 71 -24.59 -13.97 6.48
CA GLN A 71 -24.12 -15.33 6.16
C GLN A 71 -24.11 -16.23 7.40
#